data_AF-A0AAV8V591-F1
#
_entry.id   AF-A0AAV8V591-F1
#
_cell.length_a   1.000
_cell.length_b   1.000
_cell.length_c   1.000
_cell.angle_alpha   90.00
_cell.angle_beta   90.00
_cell.angle_gamma   90.00
#
_symmetry.space_group_name_H-M   'P 1'
#
loop_
_entity.id
_entity.type
_entity.pdbx_description
1 polymer ?
#
loop_
_entity_poly.entity_id
_entity_poly.type
_entity_poly.pdbx_seq_one_letter_code
_entity_poly.pdbx_strand_id
1 'polypeptide(L)'
;MSYLTENLKIEILMMIGFGDRMRTQTEVAALFQRNHPDLPPLNRSTVSKIEAYYKTHGHVRNIPRQRPQKVTEDTKLNILLRYEESPITPARQIAREYNLCKKTILKILKSAGKRPFKMTPVQELLDDDSDRRVEFCESMMNFINDGQILPDWILFSDEAIFTLHGEVNRQNCRYYAETNPHWIVEQHTQHRAKLNVWAGVIEDRIIGPIFFDETLTGDRYRHFLENTLTLRSLQDEFYHRLALCQEVNGAHFEQLINNNK
;
A
#
# COMPACT_ATOMS: atom_id res chain seq x y z
N MET A 1 7.71 -27.57 27.04
CA MET A 1 8.20 -28.92 27.43
C MET A 1 9.66 -28.84 27.88
N SER A 2 10.00 -28.03 28.89
CA SER A 2 11.41 -27.71 29.21
C SER A 2 11.99 -28.41 30.44
N TYR A 3 11.24 -29.27 31.15
CA TYR A 3 11.76 -30.03 32.31
C TYR A 3 11.82 -31.56 32.08
N LEU A 4 11.11 -32.09 31.08
CA LEU A 4 11.13 -33.51 30.74
C LEU A 4 12.38 -33.86 29.94
N THR A 5 13.38 -34.40 30.65
CA THR A 5 14.59 -34.98 30.05
C THR A 5 14.27 -36.23 29.23
N GLU A 6 15.21 -36.67 28.40
CA GLU A 6 15.05 -37.88 27.58
C GLU A 6 14.74 -39.12 28.45
N ASN A 7 15.45 -39.26 29.58
CA ASN A 7 15.25 -40.36 30.52
C ASN A 7 13.83 -40.38 31.11
N LEU A 8 13.30 -39.23 31.52
CA LEU A 8 11.94 -39.15 32.04
C LEU A 8 10.90 -39.49 30.97
N LYS A 9 11.14 -39.13 29.70
CA LYS A 9 10.26 -39.52 28.59
C LYS A 9 10.32 -41.03 28.33
N ILE A 10 11.49 -41.66 28.43
CA ILE A 10 11.64 -43.12 28.32
C ILE A 10 10.91 -43.81 29.48
N GLU A 11 11.06 -43.30 30.70
CA GLU A 11 10.35 -43.84 31.87
C GLU A 11 8.83 -43.77 31.69
N ILE A 12 8.30 -42.65 31.18
CA ILE A 12 6.88 -42.53 30.82
C ILE A 12 6.46 -43.60 29.81
N LEU A 13 7.26 -43.87 28.78
CA LEU A 13 6.97 -44.94 27.81
C LEU A 13 6.99 -46.32 28.46
N MET A 14 7.93 -46.58 29.38
CA MET A 14 7.97 -47.83 30.14
C MET A 14 6.74 -48.00 31.04
N MET A 15 6.24 -46.91 31.64
CA MET A 15 5.05 -46.93 32.49
C MET A 15 3.76 -47.24 31.71
N ILE A 16 3.68 -46.86 30.42
CA ILE A 16 2.56 -47.22 29.53
C ILE A 16 2.45 -48.75 29.42
N GLY A 17 3.59 -49.45 29.39
CA GLY A 17 3.65 -50.90 29.26
C GLY A 17 3.65 -51.40 27.82
N PHE A 18 3.65 -52.72 27.64
CA PHE A 18 3.62 -53.40 26.34
C PHE A 18 2.84 -54.73 26.47
N GLY A 19 2.17 -55.17 25.40
CA GLY A 19 1.39 -56.42 25.39
C GLY A 19 0.13 -56.33 26.27
N ASP A 20 -0.12 -57.35 27.09
CA ASP A 20 -1.36 -57.50 27.89
C ASP A 20 -1.47 -56.56 29.11
N ARG A 21 -0.48 -55.69 29.35
CA ARG A 21 -0.45 -54.74 30.47
C ARG A 21 -0.24 -53.30 29.98
N MET A 22 -1.23 -52.79 29.23
CA MET A 22 -1.27 -51.39 28.82
C MET A 22 -2.03 -50.54 29.84
N ARG A 23 -1.38 -49.53 30.40
CA ARG A 23 -2.02 -48.53 31.25
C ARG A 23 -2.57 -47.39 30.41
N THR A 24 -3.64 -46.77 30.88
CA THR A 24 -4.17 -45.56 30.25
C THR A 24 -3.24 -44.36 30.48
N GLN A 25 -3.28 -43.37 29.58
CA GLN A 25 -2.45 -42.16 29.69
C GLN A 25 -2.70 -41.37 30.99
N THR A 26 -3.92 -41.45 31.54
CA THR A 26 -4.28 -40.84 32.82
C THR A 26 -3.63 -41.57 33.99
N GLU A 27 -3.65 -42.91 33.98
CA GLU A 27 -2.98 -43.73 35.00
C GLU A 27 -1.47 -43.55 34.97
N VAL A 28 -0.88 -43.46 33.78
CA VAL A 28 0.56 -43.20 33.61
C VAL A 28 0.93 -41.84 34.15
N ALA A 29 0.13 -40.80 33.88
CA ALA A 29 0.36 -39.47 34.45
C ALA A 29 0.31 -39.47 35.98
N ALA A 30 -0.66 -40.16 36.57
CA ALA A 30 -0.79 -40.29 38.03
C ALA A 30 0.38 -41.10 38.64
N LEU A 31 0.77 -42.20 38.00
CA LEU A 31 1.87 -43.06 38.45
C LEU A 31 3.21 -42.33 38.34
N PHE A 32 3.42 -41.57 37.27
CA PHE A 32 4.60 -40.72 37.10
C PHE A 32 4.67 -39.66 38.20
N GLN A 33 3.56 -38.99 38.54
CA GLN A 33 3.54 -38.00 39.62
C GLN A 33 3.82 -38.63 40.99
N ARG A 34 3.34 -39.85 41.23
CA ARG A 34 3.62 -40.59 42.47
C ARG A 34 5.10 -40.92 42.62
N ASN A 35 5.77 -41.26 41.52
CA ASN A 35 7.19 -41.58 41.52
C ASN A 35 8.08 -40.33 41.55
N HIS A 36 7.58 -39.19 41.07
CA HIS A 36 8.30 -37.92 40.97
C HIS A 36 7.49 -36.76 41.58
N PRO A 37 7.32 -36.71 42.91
CA PRO A 37 6.47 -35.71 43.57
C PRO A 37 7.01 -34.29 43.44
N ASP A 38 8.33 -34.13 43.28
CA ASP A 38 9.00 -32.84 43.16
C ASP A 38 8.86 -32.21 41.76
N LEU A 39 8.36 -32.96 40.77
CA LEU A 39 8.19 -32.47 39.41
C LEU A 39 6.80 -31.85 39.18
N PRO A 40 6.70 -30.89 38.25
CA PRO A 40 5.41 -30.32 37.85
C PRO A 40 4.43 -31.40 37.34
N PRO A 41 3.12 -31.24 37.63
CA PRO A 41 2.10 -32.23 37.29
C PRO A 41 2.08 -32.56 35.80
N LEU A 42 2.25 -33.85 35.51
CA LEU A 42 2.21 -34.35 34.13
C LEU A 42 0.77 -34.44 33.62
N ASN A 43 0.49 -33.83 32.48
CA ASN A 43 -0.83 -33.90 31.84
C ASN A 43 -0.95 -35.15 30.96
N ARG A 44 -2.12 -35.83 30.95
CA ARG A 44 -2.43 -36.94 30.03
C ARG A 44 -2.13 -36.61 28.56
N SER A 45 -2.33 -35.36 28.14
CA SER A 45 -2.05 -34.90 26.77
C SER A 45 -0.55 -34.88 26.45
N THR A 46 0.30 -34.66 27.45
CA THR A 46 1.76 -34.75 27.32
C THR A 46 2.19 -36.20 27.13
N VAL A 47 1.62 -37.12 27.92
CA VAL A 47 1.85 -38.58 27.76
C VAL A 47 1.44 -39.03 26.37
N SER A 48 0.23 -38.66 25.93
CA SER A 48 -0.27 -38.99 24.58
C SER A 48 0.63 -38.46 23.47
N LYS A 49 1.14 -37.23 23.57
CA LYS A 49 2.08 -36.66 22.58
C LYS A 49 3.41 -37.40 22.54
N ILE A 50 3.95 -37.80 23.70
CA ILE A 50 5.19 -38.57 23.79
C ILE A 50 5.01 -39.96 23.16
N GLU A 51 3.90 -40.64 23.51
CA GLU A 51 3.55 -41.95 22.97
C GLU A 51 3.38 -41.91 21.44
N ALA A 52 2.60 -40.95 20.93
CA ALA A 52 2.38 -40.78 19.49
C ALA A 52 3.70 -40.48 18.76
N TYR A 53 4.53 -39.58 19.30
CA TYR A 53 5.82 -39.24 18.72
C TYR A 53 6.74 -40.46 18.64
N TYR A 54 6.80 -41.27 19.71
CA TYR A 54 7.57 -42.51 19.75
C TYR A 54 7.05 -43.55 18.77
N LYS A 55 5.74 -43.77 18.67
CA LYS A 55 5.13 -44.69 17.69
C LYS A 55 5.48 -44.32 16.25
N THR A 56 5.62 -43.02 15.95
CA THR A 56 5.97 -42.54 14.61
C THR A 56 7.48 -42.57 14.32
N HIS A 57 8.34 -42.22 15.29
CA HIS A 57 9.78 -41.98 15.05
C HIS A 57 10.71 -42.99 15.71
N GLY A 58 10.22 -43.84 16.61
CA GLY A 58 11.01 -44.84 17.35
C GLY A 58 11.93 -44.29 18.44
N HIS A 59 11.90 -42.98 18.72
CA HIS A 59 12.71 -42.34 19.75
C HIS A 59 12.01 -41.14 20.40
N VAL A 60 12.54 -40.63 21.52
CA VAL A 60 11.98 -39.47 22.26
C VAL A 60 12.92 -38.26 22.34
N ARG A 61 13.98 -38.29 21.53
CA ARG A 61 14.97 -37.21 21.41
C ARG A 61 14.33 -35.92 20.94
N ASN A 62 14.80 -34.80 21.48
CA ASN A 62 14.44 -33.48 20.97
C ASN A 62 15.17 -33.27 19.64
N ILE A 63 14.43 -33.18 18.53
CA ILE A 63 15.03 -32.80 17.24
C ILE A 63 15.31 -31.29 17.28
N PRO A 64 16.55 -30.84 17.07
CA PRO A 64 16.85 -29.42 16.98
C PRO A 64 16.06 -28.83 15.81
N ARG A 65 15.32 -27.74 16.08
CA ARG A 65 14.61 -27.01 15.02
C ARG A 65 15.63 -26.52 14.01
N GLN A 66 15.58 -27.04 12.78
CA GLN A 66 16.39 -26.50 11.69
C GLN A 66 15.98 -25.04 11.46
N ARG A 67 16.93 -24.12 11.57
CA ARG A 67 16.72 -22.73 11.18
C ARG A 67 16.69 -22.68 9.65
N PRO A 68 15.84 -21.84 9.04
CA PRO A 68 15.84 -21.65 7.60
C PRO A 68 17.25 -21.32 7.10
N GLN A 69 17.61 -21.86 5.94
CA GLN A 69 18.91 -21.69 5.32
C GLN A 69 19.22 -20.19 5.15
N LYS A 70 20.39 -19.76 5.62
CA LYS A 70 20.83 -18.38 5.55
C LYS A 70 21.22 -18.07 4.09
N VAL A 71 20.73 -16.96 3.55
CA VAL A 71 21.16 -16.46 2.24
C VAL A 71 22.69 -16.28 2.27
N THR A 72 23.38 -16.79 1.25
CA THR A 72 24.83 -16.67 1.08
C THR A 72 25.25 -15.20 0.95
N GLU A 73 26.46 -14.87 1.39
CA GLU A 73 26.95 -13.49 1.32
C GLU A 73 27.08 -13.00 -0.14
N ASP A 74 27.47 -13.87 -1.08
CA ASP A 74 27.56 -13.54 -2.51
C ASP A 74 26.21 -13.12 -3.09
N THR A 75 25.13 -13.83 -2.73
CA THR A 75 23.78 -13.47 -3.17
C THR A 75 23.35 -12.12 -2.60
N LYS A 76 23.70 -11.82 -1.35
CA LYS A 76 23.43 -10.49 -0.78
C LYS A 76 24.20 -9.40 -1.52
N LEU A 77 25.47 -9.63 -1.80
CA LEU A 77 26.31 -8.66 -2.51
C LEU A 77 25.75 -8.38 -3.90
N ASN A 78 25.37 -9.42 -4.65
CA ASN A 78 24.76 -9.27 -5.97
C ASN A 78 23.43 -8.49 -5.92
N ILE A 79 22.59 -8.74 -4.90
CA ILE A 79 21.36 -7.97 -4.70
C ILE A 79 21.66 -6.50 -4.41
N LEU A 80 22.68 -6.20 -3.60
CA LEU A 80 23.06 -4.82 -3.28
C LEU A 80 23.64 -4.10 -4.49
N LEU A 81 24.51 -4.75 -5.27
CA LEU A 81 25.03 -4.25 -6.54
C LEU A 81 23.90 -3.93 -7.53
N ARG A 82 22.93 -4.84 -7.67
CA ARG A 82 21.76 -4.64 -8.52
C ARG A 82 20.93 -3.41 -8.14
N TYR A 83 20.88 -3.10 -6.84
CA TYR A 83 20.24 -1.89 -6.31
C TYR A 83 21.10 -0.64 -6.46
N GLU A 84 22.41 -0.77 -6.59
CA GLU A 84 23.31 0.33 -6.91
C GLU A 84 23.18 0.73 -8.39
N GLU A 85 23.07 -0.26 -9.28
CA GLU A 85 22.88 -0.06 -10.72
C GLU A 85 21.51 0.56 -11.07
N SER A 86 20.45 0.12 -10.38
CA SER A 86 19.11 0.70 -10.58
C SER A 86 18.32 0.76 -9.27
N PRO A 87 18.53 1.84 -8.49
CA PRO A 87 17.91 1.97 -7.17
C PRO A 87 16.37 2.07 -7.19
N ILE A 88 15.73 2.32 -8.34
CA ILE A 88 14.27 2.33 -8.51
C ILE A 88 13.64 0.94 -8.67
N THR A 89 14.44 -0.13 -8.75
CA THR A 89 13.93 -1.47 -9.06
C THR A 89 13.01 -1.99 -7.93
N PRO A 90 11.77 -2.41 -8.22
CA PRO A 90 10.87 -2.92 -7.20
C PRO A 90 11.41 -4.16 -6.50
N ALA A 91 11.33 -4.21 -5.17
CA ALA A 91 11.79 -5.37 -4.39
C ALA A 91 11.11 -6.69 -4.78
N ARG A 92 9.90 -6.64 -5.37
CA ARG A 92 9.22 -7.82 -5.93
C ARG A 92 9.89 -8.34 -7.20
N GLN A 93 10.43 -7.46 -8.02
CA GLN A 93 11.13 -7.84 -9.24
C GLN A 93 12.44 -8.54 -8.88
N ILE A 94 13.25 -7.94 -8.00
CA ILE A 94 14.52 -8.55 -7.53
C ILE A 94 14.25 -9.85 -6.77
N ALA A 95 13.16 -9.94 -6.01
CA ALA A 95 12.74 -11.20 -5.39
C ALA A 95 12.51 -12.32 -6.43
N ARG A 96 11.94 -12.01 -7.60
CA ARG A 96 11.76 -12.98 -8.69
C ARG A 96 13.09 -13.33 -9.36
N GLU A 97 13.93 -12.34 -9.62
CA GLU A 97 15.25 -12.52 -10.25
C GLU A 97 16.15 -13.47 -9.46
N TYR A 98 16.17 -13.34 -8.12
CA TYR A 98 17.01 -14.15 -7.24
C TYR A 98 16.27 -15.33 -6.60
N ASN A 99 15.01 -15.59 -6.99
CA ASN A 99 14.14 -16.62 -6.41
C ASN A 99 14.04 -16.57 -4.87
N LEU A 100 13.92 -15.36 -4.32
CA LEU A 100 13.79 -15.09 -2.90
C LEU A 100 12.41 -14.52 -2.57
N CYS A 101 12.01 -14.60 -1.31
CA CYS A 101 10.82 -13.87 -0.88
C CYS A 101 11.13 -12.37 -0.71
N LYS A 102 10.14 -11.51 -1.01
CA LYS A 102 10.25 -10.04 -0.84
C LYS A 102 10.78 -9.64 0.55
N LYS A 103 10.36 -10.36 1.60
CA LYS A 103 10.77 -10.09 2.99
C LYS A 103 12.28 -10.28 3.20
N THR A 104 12.90 -11.21 2.49
CA THR A 104 14.35 -11.45 2.52
C THR A 104 15.09 -10.29 1.86
N ILE A 105 14.66 -9.84 0.68
CA ILE A 105 15.24 -8.66 0.00
C ILE A 105 15.20 -7.43 0.92
N LEU A 106 14.05 -7.15 1.53
CA LEU A 106 13.90 -6.01 2.46
C LEU A 106 14.81 -6.12 3.68
N LYS A 107 15.06 -7.32 4.20
CA LYS A 107 16.01 -7.53 5.30
C LYS A 107 17.45 -7.24 4.88
N ILE A 108 17.84 -7.68 3.68
CA ILE A 108 19.19 -7.43 3.12
C ILE A 108 19.41 -5.93 2.95
N LEU A 109 18.44 -5.23 2.35
CA LEU A 109 18.49 -3.77 2.19
C LEU A 109 18.61 -3.05 3.54
N LYS A 110 17.79 -3.46 4.53
CA LYS A 110 17.84 -2.88 5.87
C LYS A 110 19.18 -3.12 6.57
N SER A 111 19.78 -4.32 6.42
CA SER A 111 21.11 -4.59 6.98
C SER A 111 22.23 -3.79 6.31
N ALA A 112 22.03 -3.38 5.06
CA ALA A 112 22.95 -2.53 4.31
C ALA A 112 22.62 -1.03 4.48
N GLY A 113 21.80 -0.63 5.45
CA GLY A 113 21.48 0.77 5.71
C GLY A 113 20.57 1.45 4.67
N LYS A 114 20.20 0.79 3.58
CA LYS A 114 19.35 1.36 2.53
C LYS A 114 17.90 1.51 3.01
N ARG A 115 17.35 2.71 2.86
CA ARG A 115 15.97 3.07 3.25
C ARG A 115 15.13 3.37 2.01
N PRO A 116 13.82 3.04 2.05
CA PRO A 116 12.92 3.41 0.98
C PRO A 116 12.60 4.90 1.05
N PHE A 117 12.79 5.61 -0.06
CA PHE A 117 12.35 6.99 -0.21
C PHE A 117 11.26 7.07 -1.27
N LYS A 118 10.31 7.97 -1.07
CA LYS A 118 9.23 8.26 -2.02
C LYS A 118 9.74 9.36 -2.96
N MET A 119 9.50 9.19 -4.25
CA MET A 119 9.71 10.30 -5.19
C MET A 119 8.68 11.39 -4.91
N THR A 120 9.16 12.61 -4.72
CA THR A 120 8.31 13.79 -4.57
C THR A 120 8.28 14.48 -5.92
N PRO A 121 7.17 14.43 -6.67
CA PRO A 121 6.97 15.38 -7.74
C PRO A 121 6.83 16.75 -7.09
N VAL A 122 7.77 17.65 -7.35
CA VAL A 122 7.69 19.03 -6.91
C VAL A 122 7.13 19.80 -8.11
N GLN A 123 5.95 20.39 -7.97
CA GLN A 123 5.59 21.53 -8.81
C GLN A 123 6.48 22.69 -8.34
N GLU A 124 7.11 23.38 -9.28
CA GLU A 124 7.87 24.59 -8.98
C GLU A 124 6.87 25.63 -8.44
N LEU A 125 6.82 25.76 -7.12
CA LEU A 125 6.07 26.82 -6.47
C LEU A 125 6.91 28.08 -6.62
N LEU A 126 6.34 29.10 -7.26
CA LEU A 126 6.94 30.42 -7.32
C LEU A 126 6.82 31.06 -5.94
N ASP A 127 7.75 31.94 -5.58
CA ASP A 127 7.78 32.59 -4.26
C ASP A 127 6.47 33.35 -3.92
N ASP A 128 5.70 33.74 -4.95
CA ASP A 128 4.44 34.48 -4.85
C ASP A 128 3.20 33.57 -4.69
N ASP A 129 3.34 32.25 -4.85
CA ASP A 129 2.20 31.32 -4.82
C ASP A 129 1.62 31.14 -3.42
N SER A 130 2.43 31.30 -2.36
CA SER A 130 1.91 31.22 -0.98
C SER A 130 0.92 32.34 -0.70
N ASP A 131 1.26 33.55 -1.10
CA ASP A 131 0.52 34.76 -0.76
C ASP A 131 -0.79 34.78 -1.53
N ARG A 132 -0.76 34.47 -2.83
CA ARG A 132 -1.96 34.31 -3.67
C ARG A 132 -2.93 33.25 -3.14
N ARG A 133 -2.42 32.15 -2.59
CA ARG A 133 -3.27 31.09 -2.01
C ARG A 133 -3.93 31.54 -0.71
N VAL A 134 -3.24 32.33 0.11
CA VAL A 134 -3.82 32.92 1.32
C VAL A 134 -4.89 33.93 0.96
N GLU A 135 -4.61 34.84 0.03
CA GLU A 135 -5.56 35.85 -0.45
C GLU A 135 -6.83 35.22 -1.03
N PHE A 136 -6.69 34.15 -1.81
CA PHE A 136 -7.83 33.40 -2.33
C PHE A 136 -8.67 32.79 -1.20
N CYS A 137 -8.03 32.14 -0.22
CA CYS A 137 -8.74 31.55 0.92
C CYS A 137 -9.49 32.61 1.73
N GLU A 138 -8.86 33.74 2.02
CA GLU A 138 -9.47 34.85 2.76
C GLU A 138 -10.68 35.42 1.99
N SER A 139 -10.52 35.67 0.70
CA SER A 139 -11.59 36.17 -0.17
C SER A 139 -12.77 35.19 -0.24
N MET A 140 -12.49 33.89 -0.46
CA MET A 140 -13.51 32.85 -0.52
C MET A 140 -14.26 32.71 0.81
N MET A 141 -13.56 32.78 1.95
CA MET A 141 -14.21 32.76 3.27
C MET A 141 -15.14 33.94 3.47
N ASN A 142 -14.74 35.14 3.02
CA ASN A 142 -15.59 36.33 3.11
C ASN A 142 -16.85 36.18 2.25
N PHE A 143 -16.73 35.70 1.01
CA PHE A 143 -17.90 35.46 0.15
C PHE A 143 -18.88 34.45 0.74
N ILE A 144 -18.38 33.42 1.42
CA ILE A 144 -19.22 32.43 2.10
C ILE A 144 -19.90 33.04 3.34
N ASN A 145 -19.14 33.75 4.17
CA ASN A 145 -19.66 34.37 5.40
C ASN A 145 -20.71 35.45 5.12
N ASP A 146 -20.52 36.22 4.05
CA ASP A 146 -21.45 37.26 3.61
C ASP A 146 -22.68 36.68 2.89
N GLY A 147 -22.75 35.36 2.72
CA GLY A 147 -23.85 34.67 2.03
C GLY A 147 -23.89 34.92 0.53
N GLN A 148 -22.80 35.41 -0.05
CA GLN A 148 -22.68 35.63 -1.49
C GLN A 148 -22.55 34.28 -2.20
N ILE A 149 -21.66 33.39 -1.70
CA ILE A 149 -21.48 32.05 -2.26
C ILE A 149 -21.93 31.00 -1.25
N LEU A 150 -22.77 30.06 -1.69
CA LEU A 150 -23.09 28.87 -0.92
C LEU A 150 -22.12 27.73 -1.29
N PRO A 151 -21.40 27.13 -0.33
CA PRO A 151 -20.43 26.06 -0.60
C PRO A 151 -21.03 24.88 -1.37
N ASP A 152 -22.28 24.55 -1.06
CA ASP A 152 -23.03 23.47 -1.71
C ASP A 152 -23.19 23.72 -3.23
N TRP A 153 -23.16 24.98 -3.67
CA TRP A 153 -23.36 25.35 -5.07
C TRP A 153 -22.07 25.40 -5.88
N ILE A 154 -20.93 25.06 -5.28
CA ILE A 154 -19.64 25.04 -5.99
C ILE A 154 -19.50 23.72 -6.74
N LEU A 155 -19.39 23.78 -8.07
CA LEU A 155 -18.97 22.64 -8.89
C LEU A 155 -17.44 22.54 -8.86
N PHE A 156 -16.93 21.49 -8.23
CA PHE A 156 -15.52 21.10 -8.35
C PHE A 156 -15.37 20.17 -9.54
N SER A 157 -14.54 20.53 -10.53
CA SER A 157 -14.24 19.68 -11.67
C SER A 157 -12.75 19.45 -11.83
N ASP A 158 -12.38 18.30 -12.37
CA ASP A 158 -10.99 17.98 -12.70
C ASP A 158 -10.91 17.04 -13.91
N GLU A 159 -9.76 17.05 -14.57
CA GLU A 159 -9.42 16.12 -15.63
C GLU A 159 -8.39 15.08 -15.18
N ALA A 160 -8.67 13.82 -15.48
CA ALA A 160 -7.73 12.73 -15.29
C ALA A 160 -7.30 12.14 -16.64
N ILE A 161 -5.99 11.94 -16.80
CA ILE A 161 -5.43 11.24 -17.96
C ILE A 161 -5.15 9.80 -17.58
N PHE A 162 -5.83 8.85 -18.23
CA PHE A 162 -5.55 7.42 -18.11
C PHE A 162 -4.66 6.98 -19.27
N THR A 163 -3.58 6.27 -18.96
CA THR A 163 -2.67 5.73 -19.97
C THR A 163 -2.72 4.20 -19.96
N LEU A 164 -2.86 3.60 -21.14
CA LEU A 164 -2.96 2.13 -21.29
C LEU A 164 -1.64 1.41 -21.00
N HIS A 165 -0.53 2.13 -20.95
CA HIS A 165 0.78 1.61 -20.57
C HIS A 165 1.11 2.13 -19.20
N GLY A 166 0.87 1.26 -18.21
CA GLY A 166 1.03 1.51 -16.78
C GLY A 166 2.16 2.48 -16.52
N GLU A 167 1.78 3.73 -16.30
CA GLU A 167 2.71 4.68 -15.74
C GLU A 167 3.23 4.11 -14.43
N VAL A 168 4.45 4.53 -14.12
CA VAL A 168 5.06 4.27 -12.84
C VAL A 168 4.08 4.70 -11.75
N ASN A 169 3.37 3.72 -11.18
CA ASN A 169 2.44 4.00 -10.09
C ASN A 169 3.27 4.63 -8.97
N ARG A 170 3.02 5.90 -8.69
CA ARG A 170 3.79 6.74 -7.74
C ARG A 170 3.84 6.13 -6.33
N GLN A 171 2.86 5.31 -5.95
CA GLN A 171 2.90 4.55 -4.69
C GLN A 171 3.87 3.36 -4.73
N ASN A 172 4.07 2.76 -5.91
CA ASN A 172 4.95 1.62 -6.13
C ASN A 172 6.39 2.03 -6.44
N CYS A 173 6.63 3.31 -6.73
CA CYS A 173 7.94 3.79 -7.12
C CYS A 173 8.69 4.39 -5.94
N ARG A 174 9.38 3.49 -5.24
CA ARG A 174 10.31 3.80 -4.15
C ARG A 174 11.68 3.34 -4.56
N TYR A 175 12.68 4.19 -4.34
CA TYR A 175 14.06 3.79 -4.49
C TYR A 175 14.70 3.56 -3.13
N TYR A 176 15.76 2.75 -3.11
CA TYR A 176 16.48 2.38 -1.89
C TYR A 176 17.89 2.96 -1.92
N ALA A 177 18.17 3.90 -1.02
CA ALA A 177 19.46 4.57 -0.89
C ALA A 177 19.83 4.76 0.60
N GLU A 178 21.10 5.03 0.92
CA GLU A 178 21.52 5.36 2.29
C GLU A 178 21.08 6.77 2.69
N THR A 179 21.21 7.72 1.76
CA THR A 179 20.79 9.12 1.88
C THR A 179 19.75 9.44 0.82
N ASN A 180 18.95 10.50 1.02
CA ASN A 180 17.94 10.92 0.05
C ASN A 180 18.63 11.59 -1.17
N PRO A 181 18.61 10.97 -2.36
CA PRO A 181 19.19 11.51 -3.58
C PRO A 181 18.29 12.54 -4.28
N HIS A 182 17.10 12.86 -3.76
CA HIS A 182 16.14 13.81 -4.35
C HIS A 182 15.85 13.51 -5.82
N TRP A 183 15.63 12.23 -6.13
CA TRP A 183 15.55 11.80 -7.52
C TRP A 183 14.32 12.35 -8.24
N ILE A 184 14.57 12.93 -9.41
CA ILE A 184 13.59 13.44 -10.37
C ILE A 184 13.58 12.46 -11.55
N VAL A 185 12.39 12.07 -12.00
CA VAL A 185 12.24 11.21 -13.19
C VAL A 185 11.65 12.04 -14.31
N GLU A 186 12.39 12.16 -15.41
CA GLU A 186 11.91 12.77 -16.64
C GLU A 186 10.87 11.84 -17.30
N GLN A 187 9.64 12.33 -17.45
CA GLN A 187 8.55 11.56 -18.03
C GLN A 187 8.49 11.82 -19.54
N HIS A 188 9.44 11.27 -20.31
CA HIS A 188 9.41 11.37 -21.77
C HIS A 188 8.69 10.18 -22.39
N THR A 189 7.62 10.42 -23.17
CA THR A 189 7.27 9.66 -24.41
C THR A 189 6.04 10.28 -25.10
N GLN A 190 6.22 10.77 -26.32
CA GLN A 190 5.21 11.47 -27.14
C GLN A 190 4.12 10.58 -27.76
N HIS A 191 4.25 9.25 -27.74
CA HIS A 191 3.39 8.32 -28.50
C HIS A 191 2.67 7.28 -27.63
N ARG A 192 1.77 7.71 -26.74
CA ARG A 192 0.91 6.77 -25.98
C ARG A 192 -0.56 7.07 -26.25
N ALA A 193 -1.37 6.03 -26.32
CA ALA A 193 -2.83 6.16 -26.25
C ALA A 193 -3.19 6.66 -24.84
N LYS A 194 -3.75 7.87 -24.80
CA LYS A 194 -4.21 8.56 -23.59
C LYS A 194 -5.71 8.70 -23.69
N LEU A 195 -6.41 8.42 -22.59
CA LEU A 195 -7.83 8.67 -22.44
C LEU A 195 -7.98 9.82 -21.45
N ASN A 196 -8.51 10.96 -21.91
CA ASN A 196 -8.82 12.06 -21.01
C ASN A 196 -10.24 11.84 -20.47
N VAL A 197 -10.41 12.02 -19.17
CA VAL A 197 -11.70 11.87 -18.50
C VAL A 197 -11.95 13.11 -17.68
N TRP A 198 -13.13 13.70 -17.86
CA TRP A 198 -13.61 14.79 -17.01
C TRP A 198 -14.68 14.28 -16.05
N ALA A 199 -14.63 14.77 -14.82
CA ALA A 199 -15.71 14.60 -13.86
C ALA A 199 -15.86 15.87 -13.01
N GLY A 200 -17.10 16.17 -12.63
CA GLY A 200 -17.46 17.21 -11.70
C GLY A 200 -18.15 16.66 -10.46
N VAL A 201 -18.06 17.37 -9.35
CA VAL A 201 -18.76 17.09 -8.10
C VAL A 201 -19.43 18.39 -7.64
N ILE A 202 -20.73 18.32 -7.40
CA ILE A 202 -21.53 19.42 -6.85
C ILE A 202 -22.46 18.84 -5.79
N GLU A 203 -22.56 19.49 -4.63
CA GLU A 203 -23.28 18.96 -3.47
C GLU A 203 -22.88 17.50 -3.14
N ASP A 204 -23.83 16.58 -3.23
CA ASP A 204 -23.68 15.14 -3.03
C ASP A 204 -23.65 14.34 -4.36
N ARG A 205 -23.52 15.03 -5.50
CA ARG A 205 -23.67 14.45 -6.84
C ARG A 205 -22.38 14.50 -7.63
N ILE A 206 -22.15 13.43 -8.39
CA ILE A 206 -21.08 13.34 -9.37
C ILE A 206 -21.68 13.57 -10.76
N ILE A 207 -21.06 14.47 -11.53
CA ILE A 207 -21.38 14.77 -12.93
C ILE A 207 -20.29 14.17 -13.79
N GLY A 208 -20.66 13.25 -14.69
CA GLY A 208 -19.73 12.46 -15.48
C GLY A 208 -19.74 10.97 -15.07
N PRO A 209 -18.69 10.18 -15.39
CA PRO A 209 -17.48 10.53 -16.13
C PRO A 209 -17.73 10.80 -17.62
N ILE A 210 -17.02 11.77 -18.18
CA ILE A 210 -17.10 12.12 -19.61
C ILE A 210 -15.76 11.80 -20.25
N PHE A 211 -15.79 10.89 -21.22
CA PHE A 211 -14.60 10.37 -21.89
C PHE A 211 -14.34 11.16 -23.16
N PHE A 212 -13.08 11.55 -23.36
CA PHE A 212 -12.60 12.13 -24.60
C PHE A 212 -11.64 11.16 -25.26
N ASP A 213 -11.99 10.72 -26.46
CA ASP A 213 -11.17 9.79 -27.26
C ASP A 213 -9.91 10.44 -27.85
N GLU A 214 -9.78 11.76 -27.73
CA GLU A 214 -8.68 12.54 -28.28
C GLU A 214 -8.06 13.49 -27.25
N THR A 215 -6.94 14.13 -27.62
CA THR A 215 -6.29 15.15 -26.79
C THR A 215 -7.26 16.29 -26.51
N LEU A 216 -7.42 16.63 -25.23
CA LEU A 216 -8.23 17.75 -24.79
C LEU A 216 -7.49 19.07 -25.09
N THR A 217 -7.93 19.79 -26.13
CA THR A 217 -7.47 21.14 -26.43
C THR A 217 -8.40 22.17 -25.78
N GLY A 218 -7.93 23.40 -25.58
CA GLY A 218 -8.74 24.48 -25.00
C GLY A 218 -10.07 24.69 -25.73
N ASP A 219 -10.06 24.68 -27.07
CA ASP A 219 -11.29 24.84 -27.87
C ASP A 219 -12.28 23.70 -27.68
N ARG A 220 -11.79 22.46 -27.53
CA ARG A 220 -12.64 21.29 -27.28
C ARG A 220 -13.20 21.30 -25.88
N TYR A 221 -12.40 21.72 -24.91
CA TYR A 221 -12.85 21.88 -23.54
C TYR A 221 -13.93 22.96 -23.44
N ARG A 222 -13.72 24.12 -24.08
CA ARG A 222 -14.74 25.16 -24.25
C ARG A 222 -16.01 24.59 -24.87
N HIS A 223 -15.90 23.92 -26.03
CA HIS A 223 -17.05 23.39 -26.74
C HIS A 223 -17.82 22.38 -25.87
N PHE A 224 -17.10 21.55 -25.12
CA PHE A 224 -17.68 20.64 -24.14
C PHE A 224 -18.46 21.38 -23.04
N LEU A 225 -17.87 22.40 -22.42
CA LEU A 225 -18.54 23.20 -21.38
C LEU A 225 -19.80 23.89 -21.92
N GLU A 226 -19.74 24.46 -23.13
CA GLU A 226 -20.82 25.25 -23.73
C GLU A 226 -21.94 24.42 -24.37
N ASN A 227 -21.65 23.21 -24.86
CA ASN A 227 -22.59 22.44 -25.68
C ASN A 227 -22.91 21.06 -25.13
N THR A 228 -22.08 20.50 -24.24
CA THR A 228 -22.32 19.16 -23.68
C THR A 228 -22.74 19.23 -22.22
N LEU A 229 -22.04 20.03 -21.41
CA LEU A 229 -22.29 20.14 -19.98
C LEU A 229 -23.56 20.96 -19.68
N THR A 230 -23.73 22.09 -20.36
CA THR A 230 -24.93 22.96 -20.34
C THR A 230 -26.19 22.26 -20.84
N LEU A 231 -26.12 21.48 -21.92
CA LEU A 231 -27.30 20.90 -22.58
C LEU A 231 -27.87 19.64 -21.91
N ARG A 232 -27.13 18.95 -21.04
CA ARG A 232 -27.55 17.62 -20.55
C ARG A 232 -27.79 17.46 -19.04
N SER A 233 -27.22 18.29 -18.17
CA SER A 233 -27.26 17.98 -16.73
C SER A 233 -27.67 19.10 -15.78
N LEU A 234 -27.59 20.38 -16.16
CA LEU A 234 -27.67 21.46 -15.16
C LEU A 234 -28.34 22.76 -15.66
N GLN A 235 -29.04 22.75 -16.78
CA GLN A 235 -29.41 23.98 -17.52
C GLN A 235 -30.19 25.01 -16.69
N ASP A 236 -31.03 24.60 -15.73
CA ASP A 236 -31.85 25.52 -14.92
C ASP A 236 -31.20 25.96 -13.58
N GLU A 237 -30.27 25.18 -13.01
CA GLU A 237 -29.58 25.54 -11.75
C GLU A 237 -28.20 26.19 -11.98
N PHE A 238 -27.51 25.84 -13.07
CA PHE A 238 -26.15 26.31 -13.34
C PHE A 238 -26.09 27.75 -13.84
N TYR A 239 -27.03 28.14 -14.70
CA TYR A 239 -26.98 29.44 -15.39
C TYR A 239 -27.11 30.63 -14.43
N HIS A 240 -27.88 30.48 -13.35
CA HIS A 240 -27.99 31.53 -12.32
C HIS A 240 -26.87 31.47 -11.26
N ARG A 241 -26.21 30.32 -11.07
CA ARG A 241 -25.27 30.10 -9.95
C ARG A 241 -23.79 30.18 -10.35
N LEU A 242 -23.46 29.93 -11.62
CA LEU A 242 -22.11 30.12 -12.17
C LEU A 242 -21.77 31.62 -12.37
N ALA A 243 -22.79 32.45 -12.62
CA ALA A 243 -22.63 33.89 -12.80
C ALA A 243 -21.96 34.58 -11.60
N LEU A 244 -22.15 34.05 -10.39
CA LEU A 244 -21.67 34.68 -9.15
C LEU A 244 -20.19 34.38 -8.83
N CYS A 245 -19.67 33.22 -9.27
CA CYS A 245 -18.23 32.93 -9.21
C CYS A 245 -17.43 33.59 -10.35
N GLN A 246 -18.10 34.02 -11.43
CA GLN A 246 -17.48 34.64 -12.60
C GLN A 246 -17.33 36.17 -12.50
N GLU A 247 -18.10 36.84 -11.66
CA GLU A 247 -17.99 38.30 -11.44
C GLU A 247 -16.83 38.71 -10.51
N VAL A 248 -16.11 37.76 -9.90
CA VAL A 248 -15.08 38.06 -8.90
C VAL A 248 -13.73 37.42 -9.26
N ASN A 249 -13.12 37.93 -10.33
CA ASN A 249 -11.68 37.84 -10.67
C ASN A 249 -11.02 36.44 -10.69
N GLY A 250 -11.71 35.41 -11.20
CA GLY A 250 -11.08 34.13 -11.54
C GLY A 250 -10.50 34.11 -12.96
N ALA A 251 -9.22 34.46 -13.11
CA ALA A 251 -8.50 34.70 -14.36
C ALA A 251 -8.36 33.52 -15.37
N HIS A 252 -9.23 32.52 -15.33
CA HIS A 252 -9.18 31.38 -16.27
C HIS A 252 -10.32 31.33 -17.31
N PHE A 253 -11.27 32.27 -17.28
CA PHE A 253 -12.45 32.22 -18.17
C PHE A 253 -12.74 33.51 -18.95
N GLU A 254 -11.86 34.52 -18.95
CA GLU A 254 -12.06 35.78 -19.68
C GLU A 254 -12.29 35.60 -21.18
N GLN A 255 -11.67 34.58 -21.79
CA GLN A 255 -11.81 34.38 -23.24
C GLN A 255 -13.22 33.94 -23.63
N LEU A 256 -13.98 33.31 -22.73
CA LEU A 256 -15.32 32.74 -22.96
C LEU A 256 -16.42 33.79 -23.10
N ILE A 257 -16.17 35.04 -22.66
CA ILE A 257 -17.17 36.10 -22.65
C ILE A 257 -17.03 37.05 -23.86
N ASN A 258 -15.83 37.16 -24.46
CA ASN A 258 -15.60 38.12 -25.55
C ASN A 258 -16.24 37.75 -26.91
N ASN A 259 -16.87 36.57 -27.04
CA ASN A 259 -17.50 36.13 -28.29
C ASN A 259 -19.02 36.33 -28.34
N ASN A 260 -19.63 36.95 -27.33
CA ASN A 260 -21.05 37.33 -27.34
C ASN A 260 -21.24 38.85 -27.28
N LYS A 261 -20.56 39.57 -28.19
CA LYS A 261 -20.95 40.92 -28.61
C LYS A 261 -21.40 40.88 -30.07
#